data_AF-A0A0E0A542-F1
#
_entry.id   AF-A0A0E0A542-F1
#
_cell.length_a   1.000
_cell.length_b   1.000
_cell.length_c   1.000
_cell.angle_alpha   90.00
_cell.angle_beta   90.00
_cell.angle_gamma   90.00
#
_symmetry.space_group_name_H-M   'P 1'
#
loop_
_entity.id
_entity.type
_entity.pdbx_description
1 polymer ?
#
loop_
_entity_poly.entity_id
_entity_poly.type
_entity_poly.pdbx_seq_one_letter_code
_entity_poly.pdbx_strand_id
1 'polypeptide(L)'
;MPHPSAAAMLPSPSSLLRLLRRPHPRLLPPPPPLLTRFLSSSSPGDAAGWASYDPLTDSLAPPAAAAAASDSEAPAEGEAWGVFDAVTGRIVMKEHPPYSQPPPPGPDEERSKVGRRRSAGVKDEARWSSVAAVGKARGKAGKERASYVCGNCGEGFSQWWGTCRHCEAMGTLTKYVPGSDPGASVGSHHAFRSWIPQKSKEMVPQSLQQVTKGVDQSEWRIPLSGNFGMEIARVLGGGVVPGSLILVGGDPGVGKSSLILQLASIMSENIGAGESSAVVYVSGEESIEQIGNRADRMSIKSRNLYLYSSTDIEDILDKIQPLSPRALIIDSIQTVYLRGFAGSAGNMTQVKECTSALLRFAKLTNIPVILIGHVTKTGDIAGPRLLEHIVDVVLYMEGERCLSHRLLRSVKNRFGSTDELGVFEMSGYGLQPVLNPTEMFLTEHDSDSEILAGLAVAVVLDGSRTFAIEVQALCVSGSPRNGEVVGIPRNRADIIISVLMKQAGLKLQDNAVFLNVVSGFMLTETAGDLAIAASICSSFLEYPIPNDIAFIGEVGLGGELRTVPRMDKRVLAIAKLGYKKCVVPKTSEKLLRPLNLELEILPCSNLKEVINTVFRPQG
;
A
#
# COMPACT_ATOMS: atom_id res chain seq x y z
N MET A 1 16.88 25.69 -77.23
CA MET A 1 17.78 26.85 -77.43
C MET A 1 17.61 27.79 -76.24
N PRO A 2 18.67 28.22 -75.55
CA PRO A 2 19.87 27.47 -75.15
C PRO A 2 20.00 27.34 -73.61
N HIS A 3 20.71 26.28 -73.19
CA HIS A 3 21.29 26.01 -71.86
C HIS A 3 22.68 26.73 -71.72
N PRO A 4 23.59 26.39 -70.77
CA PRO A 4 23.62 26.74 -69.33
C PRO A 4 25.03 27.21 -68.86
N SER A 5 25.18 27.66 -67.60
CA SER A 5 26.40 27.62 -66.74
C SER A 5 26.15 28.49 -65.50
N ALA A 6 26.58 28.20 -64.27
CA ALA A 6 27.66 27.36 -63.78
C ALA A 6 27.33 26.80 -62.38
N ALA A 7 27.94 25.67 -62.06
CA ALA A 7 28.02 25.09 -60.73
C ALA A 7 28.91 25.92 -59.79
N ALA A 8 28.57 26.00 -58.51
CA ALA A 8 29.50 26.40 -57.45
C ALA A 8 29.25 25.56 -56.18
N MET A 9 30.37 25.07 -55.64
CA MET A 9 30.51 24.04 -54.62
C MET A 9 30.11 24.50 -53.20
N LEU A 10 29.69 23.52 -52.39
CA LEU A 10 29.61 23.61 -50.92
C LEU A 10 30.96 24.02 -50.30
N PRO A 11 30.97 24.84 -49.23
CA PRO A 11 32.07 24.86 -48.27
C PRO A 11 31.72 24.09 -46.98
N SER A 12 32.73 23.37 -46.49
CA SER A 12 32.83 22.57 -45.28
C SER A 12 32.59 23.34 -43.96
N PRO A 13 32.20 22.66 -42.86
CA PRO A 13 31.95 23.28 -41.56
C PRO A 13 33.27 23.53 -40.83
N SER A 14 34.00 24.59 -41.19
CA SER A 14 35.18 25.03 -40.44
C SER A 14 35.37 26.56 -40.44
N SER A 15 34.37 27.32 -40.89
CA SER A 15 34.50 28.78 -41.11
C SER A 15 33.49 29.65 -40.34
N LEU A 16 32.74 29.09 -39.38
CA LEU A 16 31.78 29.83 -38.54
C LEU A 16 32.22 30.02 -37.06
N LEU A 17 33.51 29.83 -36.75
CA LEU A 17 34.06 29.95 -35.39
C LEU A 17 34.98 31.18 -35.19
N ARG A 18 34.83 32.24 -35.98
CA ARG A 18 35.68 33.45 -35.89
C ARG A 18 34.99 34.81 -35.86
N LEU A 19 33.69 34.87 -35.62
CA LEU A 19 32.98 36.13 -35.38
C LEU A 19 32.08 35.97 -34.15
N LEU A 20 32.67 36.15 -32.96
CA LEU A 20 32.04 36.61 -31.71
C LEU A 20 33.13 36.61 -30.61
N ARG A 21 34.00 37.63 -30.62
CA ARG A 21 34.87 37.98 -29.49
C ARG A 21 34.65 39.46 -29.17
N ARG A 22 33.95 39.74 -28.07
CA ARG A 22 33.95 41.03 -27.33
C ARG A 22 33.83 40.74 -25.81
N PRO A 23 34.29 41.65 -24.94
CA PRO A 23 34.96 41.30 -23.68
C PRO A 23 34.02 41.20 -22.46
N HIS A 24 34.43 40.40 -21.46
CA HIS A 24 33.80 40.26 -20.16
C HIS A 24 33.77 41.57 -19.33
N PRO A 25 32.72 41.83 -18.54
CA PRO A 25 32.77 42.79 -17.44
C PRO A 25 33.42 42.16 -16.18
N ARG A 26 34.18 42.97 -15.44
CA ARG A 26 34.87 42.59 -14.19
C ARG A 26 33.87 42.38 -13.05
N LEU A 27 33.93 41.22 -12.39
CA LEU A 27 33.24 40.95 -11.12
C LEU A 27 34.12 41.39 -9.94
N LEU A 28 33.54 42.13 -8.99
CA LEU A 28 34.12 42.48 -7.68
C LEU A 28 34.03 41.29 -6.71
N PRO A 29 34.99 41.11 -5.78
CA PRO A 29 34.93 40.05 -4.78
C PRO A 29 33.97 40.39 -3.61
N PRO A 30 33.41 39.39 -2.91
CA PRO A 30 32.54 39.60 -1.75
C PRO A 30 33.32 40.03 -0.49
N PRO A 31 32.69 40.74 0.46
CA PRO A 31 33.33 41.13 1.72
C PRO A 31 33.39 39.96 2.73
N PRO A 32 34.36 39.95 3.67
CA PRO A 32 34.50 38.91 4.69
C PRO A 32 33.48 39.07 5.84
N PRO A 33 33.15 38.00 6.58
CA PRO A 33 32.19 38.08 7.68
C PRO A 33 32.78 38.80 8.90
N LEU A 34 31.95 39.66 9.49
CA LEU A 34 32.24 40.43 10.70
C LEU A 34 32.23 39.52 11.94
N LEU A 35 33.38 39.43 12.61
CA LEU A 35 33.54 38.91 13.97
C LEU A 35 33.02 39.94 14.97
N THR A 36 31.86 39.70 15.57
CA THR A 36 31.43 40.40 16.79
C THR A 36 31.92 39.65 18.03
N ARG A 37 32.97 40.20 18.66
CA ARG A 37 33.31 39.97 20.06
C ARG A 37 32.32 40.75 20.94
N PHE A 38 31.67 40.08 21.89
CA PHE A 38 31.26 40.72 23.14
C PHE A 38 31.66 39.86 24.34
N LEU A 39 32.13 40.57 25.36
CA LEU A 39 32.79 40.11 26.57
C LEU A 39 31.78 39.68 27.64
N SER A 40 32.09 38.54 28.25
CA SER A 40 31.97 38.12 29.65
C SER A 40 31.13 38.94 30.67
N SER A 41 30.31 38.21 31.45
CA SER A 41 30.20 38.39 32.90
C SER A 41 29.81 37.08 33.64
N SER A 42 30.80 36.47 34.30
CA SER A 42 30.82 35.76 35.62
C SER A 42 29.66 34.83 36.10
N SER A 43 29.95 33.50 36.08
CA SER A 43 30.08 32.46 37.15
C SER A 43 29.17 32.41 38.42
N PRO A 44 29.11 31.28 39.20
CA PRO A 44 29.78 29.96 39.08
C PRO A 44 28.88 28.70 39.30
N GLY A 45 29.40 27.50 38.96
CA GLY A 45 28.89 26.23 39.51
C GLY A 45 29.32 24.95 38.76
N ASP A 46 30.39 24.34 39.23
CA ASP A 46 30.74 22.90 39.20
C ASP A 46 31.27 22.18 37.95
N ALA A 47 32.21 21.29 38.24
CA ALA A 47 33.27 20.76 37.39
C ALA A 47 33.09 19.25 37.10
N ALA A 48 33.52 18.81 35.92
CA ALA A 48 34.40 17.64 35.68
C ALA A 48 34.51 17.34 34.17
N GLY A 49 35.75 17.13 33.71
CA GLY A 49 36.20 17.23 32.31
C GLY A 49 35.73 16.15 31.32
N TRP A 50 35.73 16.56 30.04
CA TRP A 50 35.42 15.78 28.84
C TRP A 50 36.68 15.33 28.10
N ALA A 51 36.56 14.19 27.40
CA ALA A 51 37.46 13.78 26.33
C ALA A 51 37.24 14.64 25.07
N SER A 52 38.32 14.94 24.34
CA SER A 52 38.33 15.78 23.14
C SER A 52 38.03 14.95 21.88
N TYR A 53 37.11 15.44 21.04
CA TYR A 53 36.74 14.89 19.73
C TYR A 53 37.48 15.66 18.62
N ASP A 54 38.07 14.96 17.65
CA ASP A 54 38.74 15.54 16.47
C ASP A 54 37.87 15.31 15.20
N PRO A 55 37.34 16.37 14.54
CA PRO A 55 36.36 16.23 13.46
C PRO A 55 36.91 15.81 12.09
N LEU A 56 38.23 15.57 11.95
CA LEU A 56 38.84 15.25 10.65
C LEU A 56 39.11 13.76 10.43
N THR A 57 38.94 12.91 11.44
CA THR A 57 39.27 11.48 11.37
C THR A 57 38.23 10.54 11.99
N ASP A 58 37.15 11.09 12.55
CA ASP A 58 35.97 10.38 13.10
C ASP A 58 36.30 9.03 13.79
N SER A 59 37.19 9.05 14.77
CA SER A 59 37.57 7.86 15.56
C SER A 59 38.03 8.23 16.98
N LEU A 60 37.50 7.53 17.99
CA LEU A 60 37.86 7.59 19.41
C LEU A 60 38.79 6.42 19.75
N ALA A 61 39.98 6.67 20.34
CA ALA A 61 40.91 5.61 20.75
C ALA A 61 41.29 5.68 22.26
N PRO A 62 41.28 4.54 22.99
CA PRO A 62 41.68 4.39 24.40
C PRO A 62 43.18 4.02 24.54
N PRO A 63 43.76 4.00 25.77
CA PRO A 63 45.19 3.73 25.96
C PRO A 63 45.55 2.23 25.84
N ALA A 64 46.79 1.99 25.40
CA ALA A 64 47.32 0.78 24.79
C ALA A 64 47.77 -0.37 25.74
N ALA A 65 47.77 -1.61 25.23
CA ALA A 65 48.90 -2.57 25.31
C ALA A 65 48.74 -3.85 24.42
N ALA A 66 49.81 -4.15 23.67
CA ALA A 66 50.37 -5.46 23.25
C ALA A 66 49.73 -6.36 22.14
N ALA A 67 50.28 -6.20 20.92
CA ALA A 67 50.86 -7.18 19.96
C ALA A 67 50.23 -8.58 19.70
N ALA A 68 49.80 -8.83 18.44
CA ALA A 68 50.54 -9.57 17.38
C ALA A 68 49.60 -10.08 16.25
N ALA A 69 50.03 -9.87 14.99
CA ALA A 69 49.79 -10.60 13.70
C ALA A 69 48.52 -11.47 13.52
N SER A 70 47.86 -11.59 12.36
CA SER A 70 47.91 -11.06 10.99
C SER A 70 46.74 -11.72 10.23
N ASP A 71 46.34 -11.11 9.13
CA ASP A 71 45.56 -11.68 8.02
C ASP A 71 44.03 -11.68 8.03
N SER A 72 43.57 -11.44 6.81
CA SER A 72 42.30 -10.95 6.28
C SER A 72 41.21 -12.01 6.09
N GLU A 73 39.96 -11.67 6.41
CA GLU A 73 38.77 -12.43 6.01
C GLU A 73 37.74 -11.56 5.25
N ALA A 74 37.26 -12.12 4.14
CA ALA A 74 36.05 -11.77 3.40
C ALA A 74 35.02 -12.92 3.57
N PRO A 75 33.74 -12.76 3.19
CA PRO A 75 32.59 -13.35 3.90
C PRO A 75 32.23 -14.80 3.53
N ALA A 76 31.48 -15.42 4.44
CA ALA A 76 31.06 -16.82 4.47
C ALA A 76 30.06 -17.24 3.37
N GLU A 77 30.37 -18.36 2.72
CA GLU A 77 29.47 -19.21 1.93
C GLU A 77 29.04 -20.45 2.75
N GLY A 78 27.85 -20.97 2.45
CA GLY A 78 27.16 -22.02 3.20
C GLY A 78 27.88 -23.37 3.28
N GLU A 79 27.69 -24.05 4.42
CA GLU A 79 28.35 -25.29 4.81
C GLU A 79 27.98 -26.49 3.93
N ALA A 80 28.98 -27.15 3.36
CA ALA A 80 28.91 -28.52 2.82
C ALA A 80 29.94 -29.39 3.55
N TRP A 81 29.54 -30.60 4.00
CA TRP A 81 30.40 -31.50 4.77
C TRP A 81 30.86 -32.68 3.90
N GLY A 82 32.18 -32.86 3.78
CA GLY A 82 32.79 -33.96 3.05
C GLY A 82 32.98 -35.20 3.92
N VAL A 83 32.74 -36.38 3.36
CA VAL A 83 33.02 -37.68 4.01
C VAL A 83 34.25 -38.29 3.35
N PHE A 84 35.20 -38.75 4.17
CA PHE A 84 36.44 -39.37 3.73
C PHE A 84 36.18 -40.82 3.28
N ASP A 85 36.52 -41.14 2.03
CA ASP A 85 36.44 -42.51 1.50
C ASP A 85 37.79 -43.22 1.64
N ALA A 86 37.83 -44.21 2.52
CA ALA A 86 39.04 -44.97 2.86
C ALA A 86 39.53 -45.90 1.74
N VAL A 87 38.73 -46.16 0.70
CA VAL A 87 39.13 -47.02 -0.43
C VAL A 87 39.82 -46.21 -1.53
N THR A 88 39.44 -44.95 -1.70
CA THR A 88 39.97 -44.08 -2.77
C THR A 88 40.89 -42.98 -2.26
N GLY A 89 41.00 -42.79 -0.94
CA GLY A 89 41.92 -41.85 -0.30
C GLY A 89 41.58 -40.38 -0.55
N ARG A 90 40.32 -40.07 -0.91
CA ARG A 90 39.85 -38.72 -1.24
C ARG A 90 38.61 -38.37 -0.42
N ILE A 91 38.43 -37.08 -0.15
CA ILE A 91 37.21 -36.53 0.46
C ILE A 91 36.21 -36.30 -0.67
N VAL A 92 35.03 -36.91 -0.57
CA VAL A 92 33.94 -36.77 -1.55
C VAL A 92 32.84 -35.90 -0.94
N MET A 93 32.45 -34.85 -1.66
CA MET A 93 31.33 -33.96 -1.29
C MET A 93 30.02 -34.59 -1.77
N LYS A 94 29.02 -34.73 -0.88
CA LYS A 94 27.68 -35.19 -1.24
C LYS A 94 26.71 -34.00 -1.35
N GLU A 95 26.06 -33.86 -2.51
CA GLU A 95 24.87 -33.02 -2.66
C GLU A 95 23.62 -33.75 -2.11
N HIS A 96 22.63 -32.99 -1.62
CA HIS A 96 21.38 -33.50 -1.05
C HIS A 96 20.59 -34.41 -2.02
N PRO A 97 19.86 -35.44 -1.53
CA PRO A 97 19.01 -36.28 -2.38
C PRO A 97 17.72 -35.55 -2.79
N PRO A 98 17.13 -35.87 -3.96
CA PRO A 98 15.97 -35.16 -4.48
C PRO A 98 14.67 -35.53 -3.76
N TYR A 99 13.82 -34.51 -3.62
CA TYR A 99 12.43 -34.54 -3.16
C TYR A 99 11.57 -35.49 -4.02
N SER A 100 10.74 -36.31 -3.37
CA SER A 100 9.77 -37.20 -4.00
C SER A 100 8.56 -36.43 -4.56
N GLN A 101 8.18 -36.71 -5.80
CA GLN A 101 6.92 -36.25 -6.42
C GLN A 101 5.74 -37.15 -6.02
N PRO A 102 4.50 -36.61 -5.95
CA PRO A 102 3.28 -37.41 -5.75
C PRO A 102 2.85 -38.15 -7.05
N PRO A 103 2.06 -39.24 -6.94
CA PRO A 103 1.70 -40.07 -8.10
C PRO A 103 0.57 -39.45 -8.95
N PRO A 104 0.45 -39.82 -10.25
CA PRO A 104 -0.55 -39.29 -11.17
C PRO A 104 -1.93 -39.96 -11.01
N PRO A 105 -3.03 -39.32 -11.49
CA PRO A 105 -4.36 -39.91 -11.49
C PRO A 105 -4.50 -40.97 -12.60
N GLY A 106 -5.18 -42.07 -12.27
CA GLY A 106 -5.50 -43.15 -13.22
C GLY A 106 -6.65 -42.79 -14.18
N PRO A 107 -6.79 -43.49 -15.32
CA PRO A 107 -7.80 -43.18 -16.33
C PRO A 107 -9.14 -43.88 -16.04
N ASP A 108 -10.22 -43.12 -16.17
CA ASP A 108 -11.60 -43.62 -16.27
C ASP A 108 -11.85 -44.18 -17.67
N GLU A 109 -12.23 -45.46 -17.76
CA GLU A 109 -12.79 -46.08 -18.96
C GLU A 109 -14.29 -46.34 -18.76
N GLU A 110 -15.09 -45.72 -19.62
CA GLU A 110 -16.48 -46.07 -19.88
C GLU A 110 -16.60 -47.51 -20.42
N ARG A 111 -17.43 -48.35 -19.80
CA ARG A 111 -18.28 -49.25 -20.62
C ARG A 111 -19.57 -49.67 -19.94
N SER A 112 -20.63 -49.38 -20.68
CA SER A 112 -22.02 -49.76 -20.52
C SER A 112 -22.28 -51.26 -20.75
N LYS A 113 -23.24 -51.85 -19.99
CA LYS A 113 -24.25 -52.81 -20.49
C LYS A 113 -25.34 -53.14 -19.44
N VAL A 114 -26.52 -52.57 -19.68
CA VAL A 114 -27.90 -53.12 -19.67
C VAL A 114 -28.26 -54.29 -18.71
N GLY A 115 -29.29 -54.09 -17.88
CA GLY A 115 -30.04 -55.20 -17.26
C GLY A 115 -31.21 -54.84 -16.32
N ARG A 116 -32.38 -54.48 -16.90
CA ARG A 116 -33.78 -54.69 -16.40
C ARG A 116 -34.25 -54.28 -14.98
N ARG A 117 -35.15 -53.27 -14.98
CA ARG A 117 -36.47 -53.13 -14.29
C ARG A 117 -36.71 -53.85 -12.95
N ARG A 118 -37.10 -53.08 -11.91
CA ARG A 118 -38.51 -52.96 -11.45
C ARG A 118 -38.69 -51.86 -10.38
N SER A 119 -39.85 -51.22 -10.45
CA SER A 119 -40.41 -50.18 -9.61
C SER A 119 -40.92 -50.68 -8.26
N ALA A 120 -40.72 -49.90 -7.20
CA ALA A 120 -41.66 -49.73 -6.09
C ALA A 120 -41.26 -48.48 -5.30
N GLY A 121 -42.14 -47.47 -5.26
CA GLY A 121 -41.99 -46.32 -4.37
C GLY A 121 -42.67 -46.57 -3.04
N VAL A 122 -42.17 -45.98 -1.95
CA VAL A 122 -42.91 -45.70 -0.72
C VAL A 122 -42.28 -44.47 -0.05
N LYS A 123 -43.15 -43.57 0.42
CA LYS A 123 -42.91 -42.39 1.25
C LYS A 123 -42.42 -42.79 2.64
N ASP A 124 -41.73 -41.91 3.36
CA ASP A 124 -42.24 -41.31 4.60
C ASP A 124 -41.14 -40.70 5.48
N GLU A 125 -41.57 -39.60 6.10
CA GLU A 125 -40.93 -38.87 7.19
C GLU A 125 -40.72 -39.74 8.44
N ALA A 126 -39.63 -39.49 9.17
CA ALA A 126 -39.57 -39.63 10.64
C ALA A 126 -38.33 -38.87 11.13
N ARG A 127 -38.44 -37.76 11.87
CA ARG A 127 -38.84 -37.64 13.29
C ARG A 127 -37.85 -38.36 14.21
N TRP A 128 -36.80 -37.66 14.63
CA TRP A 128 -36.01 -38.05 15.81
C TRP A 128 -36.43 -37.21 17.02
N SER A 129 -37.18 -37.86 17.90
CA SER A 129 -37.36 -37.45 19.29
C SER A 129 -37.21 -38.70 20.16
N SER A 130 -36.52 -38.50 21.28
CA SER A 130 -36.41 -39.36 22.47
C SER A 130 -35.70 -40.72 22.35
N VAL A 131 -34.54 -40.82 23.01
CA VAL A 131 -34.29 -41.90 23.98
C VAL A 131 -33.89 -41.26 25.31
N ALA A 132 -34.63 -41.60 26.34
CA ALA A 132 -34.56 -41.10 27.68
C ALA A 132 -33.57 -41.88 28.56
N ALA A 133 -33.20 -41.23 29.67
CA ALA A 133 -32.92 -41.79 30.99
C ALA A 133 -31.78 -42.81 31.15
N VAL A 134 -30.71 -42.38 31.83
CA VAL A 134 -29.79 -43.26 32.56
C VAL A 134 -29.87 -42.89 34.04
N GLY A 135 -30.20 -43.88 34.87
CA GLY A 135 -30.47 -43.75 36.29
C GLY A 135 -29.24 -43.39 37.14
N LYS A 136 -29.50 -42.73 38.27
CA LYS A 136 -28.53 -42.46 39.34
C LYS A 136 -28.05 -43.77 39.97
N ALA A 137 -26.80 -44.14 39.74
CA ALA A 137 -26.06 -45.07 40.59
C ALA A 137 -25.09 -44.29 41.48
N ARG A 138 -25.25 -44.44 42.80
CA ARG A 138 -24.31 -43.97 43.82
C ARG A 138 -23.12 -44.94 43.86
N GLY A 139 -21.89 -44.47 43.63
CA GLY A 139 -20.70 -45.33 43.71
C GLY A 139 -19.36 -44.59 43.72
N LYS A 140 -18.67 -44.66 44.87
CA LYS A 140 -17.22 -44.52 45.17
C LYS A 140 -16.36 -43.52 44.36
N ALA A 141 -15.77 -42.57 45.10
CA ALA A 141 -14.69 -41.68 44.65
C ALA A 141 -13.52 -42.46 44.03
N GLY A 142 -13.32 -42.27 42.73
CA GLY A 142 -12.19 -42.79 41.95
C GLY A 142 -11.22 -41.68 41.59
N LYS A 143 -9.93 -41.97 41.71
CA LYS A 143 -8.78 -41.12 41.38
C LYS A 143 -8.93 -40.49 39.99
N GLU A 144 -8.84 -39.15 39.89
CA GLU A 144 -8.98 -38.39 38.65
C GLU A 144 -8.04 -38.93 37.56
N ARG A 145 -8.61 -39.45 36.47
CA ARG A 145 -7.86 -39.81 35.27
C ARG A 145 -7.75 -38.58 34.39
N ALA A 146 -6.53 -38.07 34.23
CA ALA A 146 -6.24 -37.00 33.28
C ALA A 146 -6.36 -37.52 31.85
N SER A 147 -7.24 -36.92 31.05
CA SER A 147 -7.23 -37.07 29.59
C SER A 147 -6.48 -35.89 28.96
N TYR A 148 -6.08 -36.01 27.70
CA TYR A 148 -5.38 -35.00 26.92
C TYR A 148 -6.02 -34.91 25.53
N VAL A 149 -6.05 -33.73 24.93
CA VAL A 149 -6.60 -33.51 23.58
C VAL A 149 -5.59 -32.72 22.77
N CYS A 150 -5.37 -33.10 21.51
CA CYS A 150 -4.52 -32.32 20.62
C CYS A 150 -5.25 -31.07 20.11
N GLY A 151 -4.70 -29.89 20.36
CA GLY A 151 -5.25 -28.62 19.86
C GLY A 151 -5.19 -28.45 18.33
N ASN A 152 -4.41 -29.27 17.64
CA ASN A 152 -4.26 -29.20 16.17
C ASN A 152 -5.22 -30.13 15.42
N CYS A 153 -5.47 -31.35 15.91
CA CYS A 153 -6.33 -32.33 15.23
C CYS A 153 -7.54 -32.81 16.03
N GLY A 154 -7.67 -32.42 17.30
CA GLY A 154 -8.80 -32.79 18.16
C GLY A 154 -8.74 -34.21 18.75
N GLU A 155 -7.69 -34.99 18.44
CA GLU A 155 -7.57 -36.38 18.91
C GLU A 155 -7.33 -36.47 20.43
N GLY A 156 -7.98 -37.43 21.09
CA GLY A 156 -7.92 -37.65 22.53
C GLY A 156 -6.91 -38.72 22.95
N PHE A 157 -6.18 -38.47 24.04
CA PHE A 157 -5.17 -39.36 24.60
C PHE A 157 -5.36 -39.52 26.12
N SER A 158 -5.06 -40.69 26.67
CA SER A 158 -5.16 -40.98 28.10
C SER A 158 -3.89 -40.66 28.90
N GLN A 159 -2.80 -40.33 28.22
CA GLN A 159 -1.49 -40.03 28.80
C GLN A 159 -0.81 -38.90 28.01
N TRP A 160 0.02 -38.11 28.70
CA TRP A 160 0.82 -37.06 28.07
C TRP A 160 2.03 -37.69 27.39
N TRP A 161 2.20 -37.44 26.09
CA TRP A 161 3.35 -37.91 25.31
C TRP A 161 4.21 -36.78 24.73
N GLY A 162 3.88 -35.51 24.98
CA GLY A 162 4.59 -34.34 24.44
C GLY A 162 4.32 -34.06 22.95
N THR A 163 4.03 -35.11 22.18
CA THR A 163 3.76 -35.07 20.74
C THR A 163 2.45 -35.77 20.43
N CYS A 164 1.63 -35.19 19.55
CA CYS A 164 0.42 -35.85 19.07
C CYS A 164 0.77 -37.02 18.15
N ARG A 165 0.27 -38.24 18.43
CA ARG A 165 0.53 -39.41 17.56
C ARG A 165 -0.34 -39.47 16.30
N HIS A 166 -1.29 -38.56 16.15
CA HIS A 166 -2.18 -38.50 14.98
C HIS A 166 -1.70 -37.50 13.93
N CYS A 167 -1.25 -36.31 14.36
CA CYS A 167 -0.77 -35.27 13.45
C CYS A 167 0.72 -34.91 13.64
N GLU A 168 1.44 -35.66 14.48
CA GLU A 168 2.89 -35.53 14.76
C GLU A 168 3.34 -34.17 15.32
N ALA A 169 2.41 -33.26 15.59
CA ALA A 169 2.71 -31.94 16.11
C ALA A 169 3.16 -32.00 17.58
N MET A 170 4.36 -31.48 17.86
CA MET A 170 4.90 -31.34 19.22
C MET A 170 4.23 -30.18 19.98
N GLY A 171 4.06 -30.32 21.30
CA GLY A 171 3.55 -29.26 22.18
C GLY A 171 2.05 -28.95 22.05
N THR A 172 1.30 -29.72 21.26
CA THR A 172 -0.11 -29.46 20.98
C THR A 172 -1.09 -30.18 21.90
N LEU A 173 -0.62 -31.04 22.81
CA LEU A 173 -1.44 -31.82 23.74
C LEU A 173 -1.81 -31.00 24.98
N THR A 174 -3.10 -30.71 25.16
CA THR A 174 -3.63 -30.01 26.34
C THR A 174 -4.40 -30.97 27.24
N LYS A 175 -4.27 -30.81 28.56
CA LYS A 175 -4.95 -31.67 29.54
C LYS A 175 -6.46 -31.40 29.54
N TYR A 176 -7.24 -32.42 29.23
CA TYR A 176 -8.70 -32.45 29.29
C TYR A 176 -9.14 -33.12 30.60
N VAL A 177 -9.90 -32.42 31.43
CA VAL A 177 -10.46 -32.95 32.68
C VAL A 177 -11.99 -32.99 32.54
N PRO A 178 -12.61 -34.18 32.46
CA PRO A 178 -14.06 -34.29 32.39
C PRO A 178 -14.68 -34.17 33.79
N GLY A 179 -15.38 -33.05 34.04
CA GLY A 179 -16.45 -32.95 35.03
C GLY A 179 -16.07 -32.57 36.47
N SER A 180 -16.05 -31.27 36.75
CA SER A 180 -16.69 -30.70 37.94
C SER A 180 -17.90 -29.86 37.45
N ASP A 181 -18.94 -29.75 38.27
CA ASP A 181 -20.28 -29.21 37.99
C ASP A 181 -20.38 -27.96 37.07
N PRO A 182 -21.53 -27.71 36.40
CA PRO A 182 -21.73 -26.63 35.41
C PRO A 182 -21.81 -25.20 36.02
N GLY A 183 -21.05 -24.93 37.07
CA GLY A 183 -20.71 -23.59 37.54
C GLY A 183 -19.21 -23.38 37.37
N ALA A 184 -18.83 -22.39 36.56
CA ALA A 184 -17.45 -21.90 36.38
C ALA A 184 -16.53 -22.59 35.34
N SER A 185 -17.09 -23.11 34.24
CA SER A 185 -16.33 -23.28 32.98
C SER A 185 -17.09 -22.78 31.74
N VAL A 186 -17.97 -21.80 31.93
CA VAL A 186 -18.54 -20.98 30.86
C VAL A 186 -17.72 -19.68 30.74
N GLY A 187 -16.42 -19.83 30.51
CA GLY A 187 -15.46 -18.70 30.46
C GLY A 187 -15.39 -17.97 29.13
N SER A 188 -16.26 -18.28 28.15
CA SER A 188 -16.21 -17.64 26.83
C SER A 188 -17.58 -17.18 26.33
N HIS A 189 -18.67 -17.91 26.64
CA HIS A 189 -20.00 -17.52 26.19
C HIS A 189 -20.75 -16.55 27.13
N HIS A 190 -20.40 -16.48 28.42
CA HIS A 190 -21.06 -15.56 29.35
C HIS A 190 -20.52 -14.13 29.25
N ALA A 191 -19.21 -13.94 29.05
CA ALA A 191 -18.61 -12.62 28.80
C ALA A 191 -19.16 -12.00 27.50
N PHE A 192 -19.24 -12.80 26.43
CA PHE A 192 -19.86 -12.37 25.17
C PHE A 192 -21.35 -12.02 25.27
N ARG A 193 -22.11 -12.60 26.20
CA ARG A 193 -23.53 -12.28 26.41
C ARG A 193 -23.77 -11.04 27.26
N SER A 194 -22.79 -10.59 28.05
CA SER A 194 -22.93 -9.45 28.95
C SER A 194 -22.98 -8.11 28.19
N TRP A 195 -22.31 -8.03 27.04
CA TRP A 195 -22.20 -6.79 26.26
C TRP A 195 -23.25 -6.62 25.17
N ILE A 196 -24.06 -7.64 24.93
CA ILE A 196 -25.09 -7.63 23.89
C ILE A 196 -26.36 -7.05 24.50
N PRO A 197 -27.03 -6.07 23.87
CA PRO A 197 -28.35 -5.62 24.30
C PRO A 197 -29.29 -6.83 24.41
N GLN A 198 -29.90 -7.05 25.58
CA GLN A 198 -30.79 -8.21 25.84
C GLN A 198 -32.01 -8.28 24.91
N LYS A 199 -32.26 -7.25 24.11
CA LYS A 199 -33.24 -7.22 23.01
C LYS A 199 -32.54 -7.30 21.66
N SER A 200 -31.90 -8.41 21.34
CA SER A 200 -31.54 -8.67 19.93
C SER A 200 -32.84 -8.98 19.17
N LYS A 201 -33.11 -8.18 18.14
CA LYS A 201 -34.19 -8.45 17.19
C LYS A 201 -33.91 -9.82 16.58
N GLU A 202 -34.88 -10.74 16.64
CA GLU A 202 -34.70 -12.08 16.09
C GLU A 202 -34.31 -11.96 14.61
N MET A 203 -33.09 -12.38 14.25
CA MET A 203 -32.60 -12.31 12.88
C MET A 203 -33.29 -13.39 12.06
N VAL A 204 -34.41 -13.03 11.45
CA VAL A 204 -35.11 -13.88 10.48
C VAL A 204 -34.65 -13.57 9.05
N PRO A 205 -34.54 -14.56 8.17
CA PRO A 205 -34.28 -14.32 6.75
C PRO A 205 -35.31 -13.35 6.16
N GLN A 206 -34.85 -12.31 5.49
CA GLN A 206 -35.71 -11.33 4.82
C GLN A 206 -35.51 -11.39 3.31
N SER A 207 -36.58 -11.16 2.55
CA SER A 207 -36.48 -11.08 1.09
C SER A 207 -35.81 -9.79 0.66
N LEU A 208 -35.05 -9.82 -0.45
CA LEU A 208 -34.38 -8.62 -0.98
C LEU A 208 -35.37 -7.46 -1.21
N GLN A 209 -36.57 -7.75 -1.71
CA GLN A 209 -37.61 -6.74 -1.93
C GLN A 209 -38.09 -6.07 -0.63
N GLN A 210 -38.05 -6.75 0.51
CA GLN A 210 -38.38 -6.16 1.81
C GLN A 210 -37.26 -5.26 2.33
N VAL A 211 -36.00 -5.61 2.05
CA VAL A 211 -34.82 -4.85 2.49
C VAL A 211 -34.62 -3.58 1.67
N THR A 212 -34.86 -3.61 0.35
CA THR A 212 -34.62 -2.46 -0.53
C THR A 212 -35.74 -1.40 -0.47
N LYS A 213 -36.90 -1.71 0.09
CA LYS A 213 -38.00 -0.74 0.23
C LYS A 213 -37.68 0.30 1.30
N GLY A 214 -37.46 1.55 0.87
CA GLY A 214 -37.34 2.70 1.78
C GLY A 214 -35.95 2.96 2.34
N VAL A 215 -34.90 2.32 1.81
CA VAL A 215 -33.52 2.63 2.17
C VAL A 215 -32.98 3.66 1.18
N ASP A 216 -32.83 4.90 1.64
CA ASP A 216 -32.07 5.89 0.90
C ASP A 216 -30.57 5.68 1.18
N GLN A 217 -29.82 5.25 0.17
CA GLN A 217 -28.41 4.86 0.32
C GLN A 217 -27.48 6.06 0.64
N SER A 218 -27.98 7.29 0.51
CA SER A 218 -27.22 8.51 0.83
C SER A 218 -27.30 8.95 2.29
N GLU A 219 -28.36 8.61 3.04
CA GLU A 219 -28.57 9.16 4.40
C GLU A 219 -28.11 8.26 5.55
N TRP A 220 -27.82 6.99 5.27
CA TRP A 220 -27.43 6.03 6.31
C TRP A 220 -25.97 6.12 6.78
N ARG A 221 -25.14 6.98 6.17
CA ARG A 221 -23.71 7.11 6.48
C ARG A 221 -23.46 8.24 7.46
N ILE A 222 -22.40 8.10 8.25
CA ILE A 222 -21.84 9.21 9.03
C ILE A 222 -21.12 10.13 8.03
N PRO A 223 -21.60 11.38 7.85
CA PRO A 223 -20.96 12.33 6.95
C PRO A 223 -19.61 12.75 7.53
N LEU A 224 -18.64 12.99 6.65
CA LEU A 224 -17.32 13.50 7.02
C LEU A 224 -17.16 14.90 6.43
N SER A 225 -17.14 15.91 7.30
CA SER A 225 -17.06 17.32 6.91
C SER A 225 -15.64 17.75 6.55
N GLY A 226 -15.54 18.86 5.81
CA GLY A 226 -14.27 19.49 5.42
C GLY A 226 -13.51 18.72 4.34
N ASN A 227 -12.48 19.35 3.78
CA ASN A 227 -11.71 18.78 2.67
C ASN A 227 -11.07 17.44 3.04
N PHE A 228 -10.56 17.32 4.26
CA PHE A 228 -9.94 16.09 4.76
C PHE A 228 -10.97 14.96 4.90
N GLY A 229 -12.14 15.27 5.49
CA GLY A 229 -13.23 14.32 5.64
C GLY A 229 -13.78 13.86 4.29
N MET A 230 -13.95 14.77 3.33
CA MET A 230 -14.42 14.46 1.98
C MET A 230 -13.46 13.53 1.22
N GLU A 231 -12.14 13.73 1.38
CA GLU A 231 -11.12 12.87 0.76
C GLU A 231 -11.19 11.43 1.30
N ILE A 232 -11.36 11.27 2.62
CA ILE A 232 -11.55 9.95 3.24
C ILE A 232 -12.91 9.37 2.86
N ALA A 233 -13.97 10.19 2.87
CA ALA A 233 -15.33 9.76 2.52
C ALA A 233 -15.35 9.18 1.11
N ARG A 234 -14.62 9.78 0.16
CA ARG A 234 -14.45 9.25 -1.18
C ARG A 234 -13.93 7.82 -1.18
N VAL A 235 -12.82 7.57 -0.47
CA VAL A 235 -12.21 6.23 -0.37
C VAL A 235 -13.16 5.23 0.30
N LEU A 236 -13.95 5.69 1.28
CA LEU A 236 -14.98 4.88 1.95
C LEU A 236 -16.28 4.70 1.14
N GLY A 237 -16.42 5.32 -0.03
CA GLY A 237 -17.62 5.25 -0.86
C GLY A 237 -18.77 6.17 -0.42
N GLY A 238 -18.44 7.30 0.20
CA GLY A 238 -19.36 8.36 0.60
C GLY A 238 -19.36 8.71 2.09
N GLY A 239 -18.65 7.97 2.94
CA GLY A 239 -18.60 8.18 4.39
C GLY A 239 -18.56 6.88 5.18
N VAL A 240 -18.52 6.98 6.51
CA VAL A 240 -18.43 5.81 7.42
C VAL A 240 -19.80 5.18 7.59
N VAL A 241 -19.89 3.86 7.39
CA VAL A 241 -21.14 3.10 7.53
C VAL A 241 -21.32 2.65 8.98
N PRO A 242 -22.46 2.92 9.64
CA PRO A 242 -22.76 2.39 10.97
C PRO A 242 -22.69 0.86 11.04
N GLY A 243 -22.22 0.33 12.17
CA GLY A 243 -22.03 -1.11 12.38
C GLY A 243 -21.07 -1.78 11.39
N SER A 244 -20.18 -1.02 10.75
CA SER A 244 -19.11 -1.56 9.91
C SER A 244 -17.82 -1.78 10.69
N LEU A 245 -17.00 -2.71 10.20
CA LEU A 245 -15.63 -2.89 10.67
C LEU A 245 -14.64 -2.48 9.58
N ILE A 246 -13.86 -1.43 9.85
CA ILE A 246 -12.90 -0.84 8.91
C ILE A 246 -11.49 -1.12 9.42
N LEU A 247 -10.63 -1.67 8.57
CA LEU A 247 -9.21 -1.89 8.87
C LEU A 247 -8.34 -0.89 8.11
N VAL A 248 -7.46 -0.18 8.80
CA VAL A 248 -6.45 0.69 8.21
C VAL A 248 -5.07 0.08 8.40
N GLY A 249 -4.55 -0.47 7.32
CA GLY A 249 -3.22 -1.06 7.18
C GLY A 249 -2.20 -0.07 6.65
N GLY A 250 -0.92 -0.39 6.81
CA GLY A 250 0.20 0.36 6.24
C GLY A 250 1.46 0.25 7.08
N ASP A 251 2.57 0.72 6.51
CA ASP A 251 3.88 0.64 7.15
C ASP A 251 3.94 1.44 8.46
N PRO A 252 4.77 1.03 9.44
CA PRO A 252 5.04 1.84 10.62
C PRO A 252 5.53 3.24 10.23
N GLY A 253 4.97 4.28 10.85
CA GLY A 253 5.35 5.68 10.59
C GLY A 253 4.74 6.33 9.34
N VAL A 254 3.94 5.61 8.53
CA VAL A 254 3.31 6.19 7.32
C VAL A 254 2.27 7.28 7.65
N GLY A 255 1.68 7.25 8.85
CA GLY A 255 0.69 8.23 9.31
C GLY A 255 -0.67 7.68 9.74
N LYS A 256 -0.85 6.36 9.88
CA LYS A 256 -2.14 5.69 10.20
C LYS A 256 -2.84 6.30 11.42
N SER A 257 -2.17 6.35 12.57
CA SER A 257 -2.76 6.90 13.80
C SER A 257 -3.07 8.40 13.66
N SER A 258 -2.31 9.15 12.86
CA SER A 258 -2.62 10.56 12.60
C SER A 258 -3.89 10.71 11.75
N LEU A 259 -4.00 9.89 10.69
CA LEU A 259 -5.18 9.85 9.81
C LEU A 259 -6.44 9.55 10.63
N ILE A 260 -6.39 8.52 11.46
CA ILE A 260 -7.53 8.09 12.26
C ILE A 260 -7.84 9.04 13.39
N LEU A 261 -6.85 9.65 14.05
CA LEU A 261 -7.09 10.64 15.10
C LEU A 261 -7.77 11.90 14.54
N GLN A 262 -7.36 12.38 13.35
CA GLN A 262 -8.04 13.48 12.64
C GLN A 262 -9.46 13.07 12.21
N LEU A 263 -9.65 11.84 11.71
CA LEU A 263 -10.97 11.31 11.38
C LEU A 263 -11.88 11.23 12.63
N ALA A 264 -11.33 10.80 13.77
CA ALA A 264 -12.03 10.73 15.05
C ALA A 264 -12.52 12.11 15.50
N SER A 265 -11.69 13.14 15.31
CA SER A 265 -12.08 14.53 15.56
C SER A 265 -13.28 14.93 14.70
N ILE A 266 -13.23 14.66 13.39
CA ILE A 266 -14.35 15.00 12.48
C ILE A 266 -15.62 14.25 12.86
N MET A 267 -15.51 12.96 13.22
CA MET A 267 -16.66 12.15 13.63
C MET A 267 -17.25 12.55 14.98
N SER A 268 -16.51 13.30 15.80
CA SER A 268 -16.96 13.79 17.12
C SER A 268 -17.48 15.24 17.08
N GLU A 269 -17.42 15.89 15.92
CA GLU A 269 -17.98 17.21 15.70
C GLU A 269 -19.50 17.18 15.53
N ASN A 270 -20.13 18.29 15.96
CA ASN A 270 -21.57 18.46 16.20
C ASN A 270 -22.48 17.92 15.08
N ILE A 271 -23.29 16.92 15.44
CA ILE A 271 -24.51 16.56 14.72
C ILE A 271 -25.70 17.15 15.48
N GLY A 272 -26.80 17.44 14.77
CA GLY A 272 -27.97 18.12 15.31
C GLY A 272 -28.47 17.58 16.66
N ALA A 273 -29.24 18.42 17.37
CA ALA A 273 -29.70 18.17 18.73
C ALA A 273 -30.39 16.80 18.88
N GLY A 274 -29.73 15.85 19.57
CA GLY A 274 -30.34 14.58 19.99
C GLY A 274 -29.47 13.32 19.88
N GLU A 275 -28.35 13.33 19.15
CA GLU A 275 -27.48 12.16 18.99
C GLU A 275 -26.19 12.24 19.84
N SER A 276 -25.75 11.09 20.38
CA SER A 276 -24.44 10.97 21.01
C SER A 276 -23.35 11.25 19.97
N SER A 277 -22.55 12.27 20.21
CA SER A 277 -21.39 12.63 19.36
C SER A 277 -20.07 12.07 19.93
N ALA A 278 -20.14 11.21 20.95
CA ALA A 278 -18.97 10.64 21.61
C ALA A 278 -18.21 9.67 20.67
N VAL A 279 -16.93 9.90 20.47
CA VAL A 279 -16.02 8.96 19.79
C VAL A 279 -14.97 8.49 20.79
N VAL A 280 -14.73 7.19 20.87
CA VAL A 280 -13.74 6.61 21.80
C VAL A 280 -12.54 6.11 21.01
N TYR A 281 -11.37 6.71 21.29
CA TYR A 281 -10.08 6.29 20.78
C TYR A 281 -9.37 5.44 21.83
N VAL A 282 -9.24 4.15 21.57
CA VAL A 282 -8.56 3.22 22.46
C VAL A 282 -7.16 2.95 21.93
N SER A 283 -6.16 3.14 22.78
CA SER A 283 -4.76 2.84 22.45
C SER A 283 -4.14 1.85 23.42
N GLY A 284 -3.54 0.80 22.86
CA GLY A 284 -2.65 -0.11 23.59
C GLY A 284 -1.16 0.16 23.36
N GLU A 285 -0.81 1.01 22.38
CA GLU A 285 0.57 1.35 22.02
C GLU A 285 1.08 2.62 22.71
N GLU A 286 0.30 3.70 22.60
CA GLU A 286 0.66 5.04 23.10
C GLU A 286 -0.12 5.38 24.38
N SER A 287 0.50 6.17 25.27
CA SER A 287 -0.16 6.73 26.45
C SER A 287 -1.14 7.84 26.09
N ILE A 288 -2.08 8.14 26.99
CA ILE A 288 -3.09 9.19 26.79
C ILE A 288 -2.42 10.56 26.57
N GLU A 289 -1.35 10.84 27.30
CA GLU A 289 -0.59 12.10 27.20
C GLU A 289 0.13 12.21 25.84
N GLN A 290 0.67 11.10 25.32
CA GLN A 290 1.30 11.08 24.00
C GLN A 290 0.30 11.36 22.88
N ILE A 291 -0.89 10.77 22.97
CA ILE A 291 -1.99 11.01 22.03
C ILE A 291 -2.47 12.46 22.16
N GLY A 292 -2.60 12.98 23.38
CA GLY A 292 -2.94 14.38 23.66
C GLY A 292 -1.98 15.35 23.00
N ASN A 293 -0.67 15.16 23.18
CA ASN A 293 0.36 15.99 22.54
C ASN A 293 0.26 15.98 21.00
N ARG A 294 -0.06 14.81 20.40
CA ARG A 294 -0.29 14.70 18.96
C ARG A 294 -1.55 15.43 18.51
N ALA A 295 -2.64 15.29 19.26
CA ALA A 295 -3.90 15.98 19.01
C ALA A 295 -3.71 17.49 19.06
N ASP A 296 -3.00 18.01 20.06
CA ASP A 296 -2.66 19.42 20.22
C ASP A 296 -1.85 19.94 19.03
N ARG A 297 -0.83 19.19 18.59
CA ARG A 297 -0.03 19.54 17.40
C ARG A 297 -0.89 19.61 16.14
N MET A 298 -1.87 18.72 15.99
CA MET A 298 -2.82 18.71 14.87
C MET A 298 -3.98 19.70 15.07
N SER A 299 -3.94 20.53 16.12
CA SER A 299 -4.99 21.51 16.46
C SER A 299 -6.38 20.89 16.63
N ILE A 300 -6.44 19.63 17.09
CA ILE A 300 -7.69 18.93 17.37
C ILE A 300 -8.29 19.48 18.66
N LYS A 301 -9.48 20.08 18.56
CA LYS A 301 -10.19 20.71 19.69
C LYS A 301 -11.53 20.04 20.01
N SER A 302 -11.71 18.80 19.57
CA SER A 302 -12.98 18.10 19.73
C SER A 302 -13.29 17.85 21.21
N ARG A 303 -14.51 18.21 21.62
CA ARG A 303 -14.98 18.04 23.00
C ARG A 303 -15.53 16.65 23.28
N ASN A 304 -15.91 15.91 22.23
CA ASN A 304 -16.55 14.60 22.34
C ASN A 304 -15.61 13.46 21.92
N LEU A 305 -14.30 13.73 21.82
CA LEU A 305 -13.29 12.71 21.57
C LEU A 305 -12.71 12.23 22.91
N TYR A 306 -13.03 11.00 23.28
CA TYR A 306 -12.59 10.37 24.52
C TYR A 306 -11.39 9.47 24.23
N LEU A 307 -10.34 9.60 25.04
CA LEU A 307 -9.15 8.76 24.96
C LEU A 307 -9.20 7.69 26.05
N TYR A 308 -8.86 6.46 25.69
CA TYR A 308 -8.80 5.36 26.64
C TYR A 308 -7.56 4.51 26.38
N SER A 309 -6.84 4.12 27.44
CA SER A 309 -5.68 3.23 27.32
C SER A 309 -5.99 1.91 28.00
N SER A 310 -6.10 0.85 27.19
CA SER A 310 -6.31 -0.52 27.64
C SER A 310 -5.95 -1.48 26.51
N THR A 311 -5.54 -2.68 26.89
CA THR A 311 -5.22 -3.78 25.98
C THR A 311 -6.22 -4.92 26.09
N ASP A 312 -7.14 -4.88 27.04
CA ASP A 312 -8.11 -5.94 27.25
C ASP A 312 -9.45 -5.58 26.61
N ILE A 313 -9.86 -6.31 25.58
CA ILE A 313 -11.12 -6.05 24.86
C ILE A 313 -12.32 -6.15 25.80
N GLU A 314 -12.26 -7.02 26.82
CA GLU A 314 -13.34 -7.16 27.77
C GLU A 314 -13.58 -5.87 28.56
N ASP A 315 -12.51 -5.34 29.12
CA ASP A 315 -12.50 -4.07 29.84
C ASP A 315 -12.87 -2.87 28.95
N ILE A 316 -12.39 -2.86 27.70
CA ILE A 316 -12.70 -1.81 26.72
C ILE A 316 -14.21 -1.77 26.47
N LEU A 317 -14.84 -2.90 26.15
CA LEU A 317 -16.26 -2.95 25.81
C LEU A 317 -17.17 -2.66 27.01
N ASP A 318 -16.79 -3.13 28.21
CA ASP A 318 -17.50 -2.83 29.46
C ASP A 318 -17.55 -1.32 29.76
N LYS A 319 -16.44 -0.61 29.57
CA LYS A 319 -16.35 0.84 29.81
C LYS A 319 -17.04 1.69 28.74
N ILE A 320 -17.14 1.17 27.52
CA ILE A 320 -17.75 1.87 26.39
C ILE A 320 -19.27 1.73 26.40
N GLN A 321 -19.82 0.63 26.91
CA GLN A 321 -21.26 0.35 26.90
C GLN A 321 -22.10 1.50 27.50
N PRO A 322 -21.75 2.11 28.65
CA PRO A 322 -22.48 3.26 29.21
C PRO A 322 -22.40 4.52 28.34
N LEU A 323 -21.31 4.69 27.58
CA LEU A 323 -21.08 5.87 26.75
C LEU A 323 -21.85 5.81 25.42
N SER A 324 -22.18 4.60 24.93
CA SER A 324 -22.85 4.38 23.65
C SER A 324 -22.29 5.28 22.53
N PRO A 325 -20.99 5.14 22.21
CA PRO A 325 -20.32 6.07 21.32
C PRO A 325 -20.82 5.94 19.89
N ARG A 326 -20.66 7.03 19.15
CA ARG A 326 -20.89 7.09 17.71
C ARG A 326 -19.87 6.26 16.93
N ALA A 327 -18.65 6.12 17.44
CA ALA A 327 -17.61 5.29 16.82
C ALA A 327 -16.58 4.83 17.86
N LEU A 328 -15.98 3.67 17.58
CA LEU A 328 -14.89 3.08 18.36
C LEU A 328 -13.65 2.91 17.49
N ILE A 329 -12.51 3.39 17.97
CA ILE A 329 -11.21 3.22 17.31
C ILE A 329 -10.30 2.37 18.21
N ILE A 330 -9.60 1.40 17.61
CA ILE A 330 -8.61 0.55 18.27
C ILE A 330 -7.24 0.74 17.62
N ASP A 331 -6.30 1.32 18.35
CA ASP A 331 -4.89 1.55 17.96
C ASP A 331 -3.90 0.79 18.86
N SER A 332 -3.37 -0.36 18.49
CA SER A 332 -3.62 -1.14 17.27
C SER A 332 -4.20 -2.52 17.63
N ILE A 333 -4.76 -3.21 16.64
CA ILE A 333 -5.32 -4.55 16.82
C ILE A 333 -4.28 -5.57 17.31
N GLN A 334 -2.98 -5.31 17.07
CA GLN A 334 -1.90 -6.16 17.56
C GLN A 334 -1.67 -6.07 19.07
N THR A 335 -2.14 -5.01 19.74
CA THR A 335 -1.89 -4.83 21.18
C THR A 335 -3.00 -5.36 22.07
N VAL A 336 -4.17 -5.62 21.49
CA VAL A 336 -5.34 -6.02 22.27
C VAL A 336 -5.46 -7.53 22.40
N TYR A 337 -6.09 -7.99 23.48
CA TYR A 337 -6.30 -9.41 23.76
C TYR A 337 -7.70 -9.70 24.31
N LEU A 338 -8.07 -10.98 24.24
CA LEU A 338 -9.25 -11.56 24.88
C LEU A 338 -8.80 -12.62 25.89
N ARG A 339 -9.28 -12.53 27.14
CA ARG A 339 -8.88 -13.45 28.22
C ARG A 339 -9.28 -14.90 27.96
N GLY A 340 -10.42 -15.10 27.29
CA GLY A 340 -10.96 -16.43 26.98
C GLY A 340 -10.19 -17.22 25.92
N PHE A 341 -9.15 -16.67 25.30
CA PHE A 341 -8.36 -17.32 24.25
C PHE A 341 -6.88 -17.42 24.61
N ALA A 342 -6.27 -18.57 24.30
CA ALA A 342 -4.86 -18.81 24.57
C ALA A 342 -3.95 -18.04 23.58
N GLY A 343 -2.94 -17.36 24.12
CA GLY A 343 -1.94 -16.62 23.35
C GLY A 343 -1.74 -15.19 23.85
N SER A 344 -0.55 -14.62 23.60
CA SER A 344 -0.24 -13.23 23.91
C SER A 344 -0.80 -12.26 22.87
N ALA A 345 -0.90 -10.98 23.25
CA ALA A 345 -1.15 -9.85 22.35
C ALA A 345 -0.34 -9.97 21.05
N GLY A 346 -0.99 -9.85 19.91
CA GLY A 346 -0.36 -9.85 18.59
C GLY A 346 -0.19 -11.23 17.95
N ASN A 347 -0.52 -12.33 18.67
CA ASN A 347 -0.58 -13.65 18.04
C ASN A 347 -1.72 -13.71 17.02
N MET A 348 -1.51 -14.38 15.88
CA MET A 348 -2.47 -14.48 14.77
C MET A 348 -3.85 -14.97 15.21
N THR A 349 -3.91 -15.99 16.07
CA THR A 349 -5.18 -16.52 16.59
C THR A 349 -5.92 -15.46 17.40
N GLN A 350 -5.22 -14.80 18.31
CA GLN A 350 -5.82 -13.79 19.16
C GLN A 350 -6.27 -12.57 18.34
N VAL A 351 -5.47 -12.09 17.39
CA VAL A 351 -5.83 -10.99 16.48
C VAL A 351 -7.10 -11.31 15.69
N LYS A 352 -7.27 -12.55 15.19
CA LYS A 352 -8.50 -13.00 14.51
C LYS A 352 -9.72 -13.02 15.43
N GLU A 353 -9.57 -13.58 16.63
CA GLU A 353 -10.68 -13.68 17.59
C GLU A 353 -11.10 -12.31 18.11
N CYS A 354 -10.14 -11.43 18.40
CA CYS A 354 -10.36 -10.03 18.74
C CYS A 354 -11.13 -9.30 17.62
N THR A 355 -10.68 -9.44 16.38
CA THR A 355 -11.35 -8.83 15.21
C THR A 355 -12.77 -9.37 15.06
N SER A 356 -12.99 -10.67 15.26
CA SER A 356 -14.31 -11.29 15.19
C SER A 356 -15.24 -10.82 16.31
N ALA A 357 -14.71 -10.62 17.52
CA ALA A 357 -15.43 -10.06 18.65
C ALA A 357 -15.90 -8.63 18.36
N LEU A 358 -15.00 -7.79 17.85
CA LEU A 358 -15.27 -6.40 17.48
C LEU A 358 -16.24 -6.29 16.30
N LEU A 359 -16.18 -7.21 15.32
CA LEU A 359 -17.16 -7.29 14.24
C LEU A 359 -18.57 -7.56 14.79
N ARG A 360 -18.70 -8.55 15.69
CA ARG A 360 -19.99 -8.87 16.32
C ARG A 360 -20.52 -7.68 17.11
N PHE A 361 -19.65 -7.02 17.88
CA PHE A 361 -20.01 -5.79 18.59
C PHE A 361 -20.55 -4.74 17.61
N ALA A 362 -19.82 -4.43 16.53
CA ALA A 362 -20.22 -3.44 15.53
C ALA A 362 -21.60 -3.75 14.93
N LYS A 363 -21.84 -5.01 14.54
CA LYS A 363 -23.12 -5.42 13.94
C LYS A 363 -24.29 -5.37 14.93
N LEU A 364 -24.06 -5.68 16.20
CA LEU A 364 -25.12 -5.72 17.21
C LEU A 364 -25.47 -4.35 17.77
N THR A 365 -24.49 -3.45 17.90
CA THR A 365 -24.70 -2.10 18.44
C THR A 365 -24.93 -1.05 17.36
N ASN A 366 -24.71 -1.41 16.09
CA ASN A 366 -24.70 -0.48 14.96
C ASN A 366 -23.62 0.63 15.09
N ILE A 367 -22.59 0.39 15.92
CA ILE A 367 -21.46 1.32 16.11
C ILE A 367 -20.33 0.92 15.13
N PRO A 368 -19.85 1.81 14.26
CA PRO A 368 -18.68 1.54 13.44
C PRO A 368 -17.43 1.38 14.30
N VAL A 369 -16.62 0.39 13.96
CA VAL A 369 -15.33 0.11 14.60
C VAL A 369 -14.21 0.28 13.57
N ILE A 370 -13.20 1.08 13.91
CA ILE A 370 -12.02 1.31 13.08
C ILE A 370 -10.81 0.67 13.77
N LEU A 371 -10.15 -0.24 13.07
CA LEU A 371 -8.96 -0.93 13.53
C LEU A 371 -7.74 -0.38 12.83
N ILE A 372 -6.70 -0.05 13.58
CA ILE A 372 -5.37 0.23 13.02
C ILE A 372 -4.56 -1.06 13.07
N GLY A 373 -3.92 -1.41 11.96
CA GLY A 373 -3.06 -2.57 11.84
C GLY A 373 -1.72 -2.22 11.20
N HIS A 374 -0.64 -2.66 11.82
CA HIS A 374 0.70 -2.60 11.22
C HIS A 374 0.90 -3.70 10.17
N VAL A 375 1.57 -3.34 9.07
CA VAL A 375 2.11 -4.31 8.10
C VAL A 375 3.56 -4.60 8.49
N THR A 376 3.90 -5.87 8.65
CA THR A 376 5.29 -6.30 8.88
C THR A 376 6.03 -6.41 7.55
N LYS A 377 7.36 -6.22 7.56
CA LYS A 377 8.23 -6.17 6.36
C LYS A 377 8.15 -7.40 5.44
N THR A 378 7.59 -8.51 5.90
CA THR A 378 7.45 -9.75 5.14
C THR A 378 6.04 -9.99 4.59
N GLY A 379 5.08 -9.11 4.85
CA GLY A 379 3.70 -9.21 4.31
C GLY A 379 2.85 -10.38 4.83
N ASP A 380 3.46 -11.42 5.40
CA ASP A 380 2.82 -12.74 5.58
C ASP A 380 2.52 -13.14 7.03
N ILE A 381 3.08 -12.46 8.03
CA ILE A 381 2.95 -12.92 9.43
C ILE A 381 2.35 -11.78 10.25
N ALA A 382 1.04 -11.88 10.48
CA ALA A 382 0.18 -10.93 11.22
C ALA A 382 -0.16 -9.60 10.50
N GLY A 383 -0.11 -9.58 9.16
CA GLY A 383 -0.54 -8.41 8.37
C GLY A 383 -2.07 -8.27 8.22
N PRO A 384 -2.56 -7.11 7.73
CA PRO A 384 -3.97 -6.85 7.46
C PRO A 384 -4.61 -7.88 6.52
N ARG A 385 -3.83 -8.55 5.65
CA ARG A 385 -4.25 -9.66 4.77
C ARG A 385 -4.97 -10.80 5.50
N LEU A 386 -4.55 -11.11 6.73
CA LEU A 386 -5.20 -12.12 7.56
C LEU A 386 -6.64 -11.72 7.93
N LEU A 387 -6.84 -10.43 8.12
CA LEU A 387 -8.10 -9.83 8.56
C LEU A 387 -8.97 -9.37 7.39
N GLU A 388 -8.42 -9.27 6.19
CA GLU A 388 -9.11 -8.81 4.97
C GLU A 388 -10.43 -9.55 4.75
N HIS A 389 -10.49 -10.85 5.03
CA HIS A 389 -11.72 -11.63 4.85
C HIS A 389 -12.77 -11.38 5.94
N ILE A 390 -12.34 -11.00 7.16
CA ILE A 390 -13.21 -10.80 8.33
C ILE A 390 -13.86 -9.41 8.29
N VAL A 391 -13.09 -8.38 7.95
CA VAL A 391 -13.54 -6.98 8.01
C VAL A 391 -14.41 -6.60 6.81
N ASP A 392 -15.18 -5.52 6.92
CA ASP A 392 -16.04 -5.05 5.83
C ASP A 392 -15.29 -4.15 4.84
N VAL A 393 -14.36 -3.33 5.35
CA VAL A 393 -13.53 -2.40 4.57
C VAL A 393 -12.07 -2.56 4.96
N VAL A 394 -11.18 -2.54 3.97
CA VAL A 394 -9.73 -2.58 4.13
C VAL A 394 -9.14 -1.40 3.36
N LEU A 395 -8.49 -0.52 4.11
CA LEU A 395 -7.73 0.60 3.59
C LEU A 395 -6.24 0.37 3.82
N TYR A 396 -5.43 0.73 2.84
CA TYR A 396 -3.98 0.73 2.94
C TYR A 396 -3.46 2.14 2.76
N MET A 397 -2.69 2.60 3.74
CA MET A 397 -1.93 3.83 3.65
C MET A 397 -0.52 3.51 3.18
N GLU A 398 -0.21 3.99 1.99
CA GLU A 398 1.08 3.85 1.32
C GLU A 398 1.80 5.20 1.34
N GLY A 399 3.12 5.16 1.47
CA GLY A 399 3.93 6.36 1.49
C GLY A 399 5.40 6.00 1.51
N GLU A 400 6.10 6.34 0.43
CA GLU A 400 7.55 6.16 0.39
C GLU A 400 8.22 7.20 1.28
N ARG A 401 9.34 6.83 1.90
CA ARG A 401 10.02 7.68 2.89
C ARG A 401 10.49 9.02 2.32
N CYS A 402 10.80 9.05 1.03
CA CYS A 402 11.36 10.20 0.33
C CYS A 402 10.29 11.12 -0.29
N LEU A 403 9.03 10.67 -0.36
CA LEU A 403 7.93 11.47 -0.89
C LEU A 403 7.18 12.12 0.28
N SER A 404 6.76 13.38 0.12
CA SER A 404 5.92 14.08 1.09
C SER A 404 4.48 13.52 1.12
N HIS A 405 4.06 12.92 0.01
CA HIS A 405 2.70 12.44 -0.20
C HIS A 405 2.46 11.05 0.39
N ARG A 406 1.20 10.82 0.78
CA ARG A 406 0.67 9.59 1.35
C ARG A 406 -0.60 9.23 0.61
N LEU A 407 -0.67 8.00 0.13
CA LEU A 407 -1.76 7.47 -0.67
C LEU A 407 -2.63 6.57 0.20
N LEU A 408 -3.93 6.79 0.23
CA LEU A 408 -4.91 5.95 0.92
C LEU A 408 -5.72 5.17 -0.11
N ARG A 409 -5.45 3.87 -0.22
CA ARG A 409 -6.12 2.96 -1.15
C ARG A 409 -7.15 2.11 -0.46
N SER A 410 -8.23 1.79 -1.17
CA SER A 410 -9.14 0.75 -0.73
C SER A 410 -8.85 -0.57 -1.44
N VAL A 411 -8.49 -1.61 -0.69
CA VAL A 411 -8.29 -2.96 -1.23
C VAL A 411 -9.57 -3.78 -1.16
N LYS A 412 -10.41 -3.50 -0.16
CA LYS A 412 -11.73 -4.10 0.01
C LYS A 412 -12.70 -3.02 0.47
N ASN A 413 -13.83 -2.88 -0.21
CA ASN A 413 -14.90 -2.01 0.24
C ASN A 413 -16.25 -2.64 -0.08
N ARG A 414 -16.97 -3.13 0.95
CA ARG A 414 -18.34 -3.64 0.77
C ARG A 414 -19.37 -2.54 0.55
N PHE A 415 -18.98 -1.29 0.75
CA PHE A 415 -19.85 -0.13 0.70
C PHE A 415 -19.44 0.86 -0.39
N GLY A 416 -18.50 0.54 -1.26
CA GLY A 416 -17.98 1.49 -2.23
C GLY A 416 -17.03 0.86 -3.23
N SER A 417 -16.48 1.67 -4.12
CA SER A 417 -15.48 1.22 -5.08
C SER A 417 -14.12 1.01 -4.40
N THR A 418 -13.37 0.02 -4.84
CA THR A 418 -11.95 -0.19 -4.49
C THR A 418 -11.02 0.67 -5.34
N ASP A 419 -11.51 1.22 -6.45
CA ASP A 419 -10.71 2.08 -7.33
C ASP A 419 -10.43 3.46 -6.72
N GLU A 420 -11.13 3.86 -5.65
CA GLU A 420 -10.94 5.21 -5.08
C GLU A 420 -9.60 5.37 -4.38
N LEU A 421 -8.95 6.51 -4.64
CA LEU A 421 -7.64 6.87 -4.11
C LEU A 421 -7.71 8.21 -3.39
N GLY A 422 -7.33 8.17 -2.11
CA GLY A 422 -7.14 9.34 -1.25
C GLY A 422 -5.70 9.84 -1.33
N VAL A 423 -5.49 11.14 -1.50
CA VAL A 423 -4.15 11.72 -1.58
C VAL A 423 -3.95 12.74 -0.47
N PHE A 424 -2.92 12.53 0.34
CA PHE A 424 -2.58 13.37 1.48
C PHE A 424 -1.12 13.79 1.45
N GLU A 425 -0.78 14.86 2.15
CA GLU A 425 0.57 15.30 2.41
C GLU A 425 0.79 15.39 3.92
N MET A 426 1.94 14.91 4.39
CA MET A 426 2.29 15.01 5.81
C MET A 426 2.89 16.38 6.11
N SER A 427 2.22 17.17 6.95
CA SER A 427 2.69 18.47 7.42
C SER A 427 3.01 18.44 8.93
N GLY A 428 3.58 19.52 9.45
CA GLY A 428 3.77 19.70 10.90
C GLY A 428 2.45 19.66 11.71
N TYR A 429 1.31 19.95 11.05
CA TYR A 429 -0.03 19.96 11.63
C TYR A 429 -0.81 18.65 11.37
N GLY A 430 -0.13 17.59 10.92
CA GLY A 430 -0.76 16.32 10.55
C GLY A 430 -0.99 16.20 9.04
N LEU A 431 -1.90 15.31 8.65
CA LEU A 431 -2.17 15.02 7.24
C LEU A 431 -3.11 16.06 6.65
N GLN A 432 -2.74 16.59 5.49
CA GLN A 432 -3.54 17.54 4.71
C GLN A 432 -3.96 16.89 3.38
N PRO A 433 -5.23 17.02 2.95
CA PRO A 433 -5.67 16.49 1.67
C PRO A 433 -5.06 17.29 0.52
N VAL A 434 -4.60 16.62 -0.53
CA VAL A 434 -4.13 17.27 -1.75
C VAL A 434 -5.33 17.62 -2.64
N LEU A 435 -5.60 18.91 -2.82
CA LEU A 435 -6.78 19.39 -3.57
C LEU A 435 -6.68 19.07 -5.07
N ASN A 436 -5.48 19.25 -5.63
CA ASN A 436 -5.18 19.01 -7.05
C ASN A 436 -4.14 17.89 -7.19
N PRO A 437 -4.52 16.61 -7.01
CA PRO A 437 -3.57 15.51 -7.08
C PRO A 437 -2.98 15.32 -8.49
N THR A 438 -3.62 15.86 -9.53
CA THR A 438 -3.14 15.71 -10.91
C THR A 438 -1.83 16.45 -11.15
N GLU A 439 -1.54 17.55 -10.44
CA GLU A 439 -0.31 18.34 -10.56
C GLU A 439 0.82 17.84 -9.65
N MET A 440 0.55 16.87 -8.77
CA MET A 440 1.43 16.46 -7.68
C MET A 440 2.82 15.99 -8.11
N PHE A 441 2.96 15.50 -9.36
CA PHE A 441 4.20 14.97 -9.89
C PHE A 441 4.80 15.82 -11.02
N LEU A 442 4.32 17.06 -11.18
CA LEU A 442 4.92 18.06 -12.05
C LEU A 442 6.00 18.82 -11.28
N THR A 443 7.12 19.15 -11.94
CA THR A 443 8.11 20.03 -11.33
C THR A 443 7.73 21.50 -11.57
N GLU A 444 7.99 22.35 -10.58
CA GLU A 444 7.90 23.81 -10.78
C GLU A 444 9.08 24.22 -11.67
N HIS A 445 8.79 24.52 -12.93
CA HIS A 445 9.79 25.07 -13.85
C HIS A 445 9.88 26.57 -13.64
N ASP A 446 11.04 27.06 -13.22
CA ASP A 446 11.37 28.48 -13.34
C ASP A 446 11.34 28.85 -14.83
N SER A 447 10.43 29.75 -15.19
CA SER A 447 10.20 30.21 -16.56
C SER A 447 11.43 30.83 -17.25
N ASP A 448 12.52 31.02 -16.51
CA ASP A 448 13.81 31.55 -16.97
C ASP A 448 14.84 30.46 -17.35
N SER A 449 14.52 29.18 -17.17
CA SER A 449 15.41 28.08 -17.55
C SER A 449 15.36 27.83 -19.05
N GLU A 450 16.46 28.12 -19.75
CA GLU A 450 16.64 27.89 -21.19
C GLU A 450 16.42 26.41 -21.55
N ILE A 451 15.26 26.11 -22.14
CA ILE A 451 14.99 24.96 -23.03
C ILE A 451 15.46 23.58 -22.51
N LEU A 452 14.59 22.90 -21.75
CA LEU A 452 14.82 21.50 -21.33
C LEU A 452 14.40 20.52 -22.44
N ALA A 453 15.35 20.08 -23.27
CA ALA A 453 15.14 18.95 -24.17
C ALA A 453 15.09 17.63 -23.36
N GLY A 454 14.19 16.72 -23.75
CA GLY A 454 14.06 15.42 -23.10
C GLY A 454 12.98 15.32 -22.02
N LEU A 455 12.08 16.29 -21.89
CA LEU A 455 10.98 16.26 -20.92
C LEU A 455 9.63 16.10 -21.62
N ALA A 456 8.84 15.11 -21.19
CA ALA A 456 7.49 14.87 -21.70
C ALA A 456 6.53 14.55 -20.54
N VAL A 457 5.26 14.95 -20.68
CA VAL A 457 4.25 14.75 -19.64
C VAL A 457 3.35 13.56 -19.99
N ALA A 458 3.40 12.53 -19.17
CA ALA A 458 2.53 11.36 -19.23
C ALA A 458 1.25 11.59 -18.43
N VAL A 459 0.13 11.03 -18.90
CA VAL A 459 -1.15 11.07 -18.16
C VAL A 459 -1.57 9.66 -17.78
N VAL A 460 -1.38 9.33 -16.51
CA VAL A 460 -1.64 7.98 -15.99
C VAL A 460 -2.86 7.96 -15.07
N LEU A 461 -3.48 6.79 -14.95
CA LEU A 461 -4.51 6.53 -13.95
C LEU A 461 -3.95 5.62 -12.89
N ASP A 462 -4.24 5.99 -11.64
CA ASP A 462 -4.00 5.12 -10.50
C ASP A 462 -5.29 5.09 -9.65
N GLY A 463 -5.99 3.95 -9.76
CA GLY A 463 -7.37 3.83 -9.33
C GLY A 463 -8.32 4.74 -10.13
N SER A 464 -9.02 5.64 -9.42
CA SER A 464 -9.96 6.62 -9.97
C SER A 464 -9.31 7.98 -10.26
N ARG A 465 -8.08 8.20 -9.76
CA ARG A 465 -7.35 9.47 -9.88
C ARG A 465 -6.50 9.50 -11.14
N THR A 466 -6.41 10.68 -11.71
CA THR A 466 -5.53 10.97 -12.85
C THR A 466 -4.35 11.79 -12.37
N PHE A 467 -3.17 11.38 -12.81
CA PHE A 467 -1.89 12.03 -12.51
C PHE A 467 -1.22 12.48 -13.81
N ALA A 468 -0.77 13.73 -13.84
CA ALA A 468 0.17 14.21 -14.83
C ALA A 468 1.58 14.00 -14.27
N ILE A 469 2.42 13.28 -15.00
CA ILE A 469 3.72 12.83 -14.52
C ILE A 469 4.78 13.16 -15.56
N GLU A 470 5.83 13.84 -15.11
CA GLU A 470 6.96 14.15 -15.98
C GLU A 470 7.87 12.94 -16.15
N VAL A 471 8.18 12.66 -17.42
CA VAL A 471 9.16 11.66 -17.85
C VAL A 471 10.32 12.40 -18.48
N GLN A 472 11.51 12.17 -17.94
CA GLN A 472 12.76 12.74 -18.40
C GLN A 472 13.58 11.68 -19.12
N ALA A 473 14.22 12.09 -20.22
CA ALA A 473 15.15 11.27 -20.97
C ALA A 473 16.44 12.05 -21.25
N LEU A 474 17.57 11.35 -21.17
CA LEU A 474 18.88 11.85 -21.57
C LEU A 474 19.56 10.84 -22.48
N CYS A 475 19.74 11.19 -23.75
CA CYS A 475 20.46 10.39 -24.74
C CYS A 475 21.91 10.89 -24.83
N VAL A 476 22.87 10.02 -24.53
CA VAL A 476 24.32 10.35 -24.58
C VAL A 476 25.01 9.46 -25.62
N SER A 477 25.52 10.08 -26.69
CA SER A 477 26.26 9.37 -27.74
C SER A 477 27.64 8.91 -27.26
N GLY A 478 28.05 7.69 -27.64
CA GLY A 478 29.41 7.18 -27.43
C GLY A 478 29.74 6.77 -25.98
N SER A 479 28.73 6.67 -25.12
CA SER A 479 28.91 6.21 -23.74
C SER A 479 29.09 4.68 -23.68
N PRO A 480 30.11 4.16 -22.95
CA PRO A 480 30.30 2.72 -22.76
C PRO A 480 29.33 2.11 -21.73
N ARG A 481 28.54 2.94 -21.04
CA ARG A 481 27.59 2.50 -20.02
C ARG A 481 26.23 2.25 -20.66
N ASN A 482 25.60 1.13 -20.29
CA ASN A 482 24.17 0.94 -20.53
C ASN A 482 23.41 2.00 -19.71
N GLY A 483 22.46 2.68 -20.32
CA GLY A 483 21.68 3.73 -19.66
C GLY A 483 20.90 3.22 -18.45
N GLU A 484 20.56 4.12 -17.53
CA GLU A 484 19.81 3.84 -16.30
C GLU A 484 18.32 4.15 -16.49
N VAL A 485 17.46 3.37 -15.85
CA VAL A 485 16.00 3.55 -15.93
C VAL A 485 15.45 3.58 -14.51
N VAL A 486 14.87 4.70 -14.11
CA VAL A 486 14.25 4.92 -12.81
C VAL A 486 12.76 5.23 -13.03
N GLY A 487 11.88 4.57 -12.27
CA GLY A 487 10.43 4.79 -12.35
C GLY A 487 9.72 4.06 -13.50
N ILE A 488 10.42 3.33 -14.37
CA ILE A 488 9.84 2.56 -15.49
C ILE A 488 10.39 1.12 -15.45
N PRO A 489 9.57 0.09 -15.69
CA PRO A 489 10.08 -1.28 -15.86
C PRO A 489 11.09 -1.36 -17.01
N ARG A 490 12.32 -1.81 -16.74
CA ARG A 490 13.42 -1.85 -17.73
C ARG A 490 13.02 -2.53 -19.05
N ASN A 491 12.35 -3.69 -18.97
CA ASN A 491 11.88 -4.41 -20.16
C ASN A 491 10.96 -3.55 -21.05
N ARG A 492 10.13 -2.68 -20.46
CA ARG A 492 9.25 -1.79 -21.20
C ARG A 492 10.03 -0.68 -21.90
N ALA A 493 10.99 -0.07 -21.19
CA ALA A 493 11.87 0.93 -21.78
C ALA A 493 12.66 0.36 -22.98
N ASP A 494 13.23 -0.85 -22.84
CA ASP A 494 13.99 -1.51 -23.90
C ASP A 494 13.14 -1.78 -25.15
N ILE A 495 11.87 -2.17 -24.96
CA ILE A 495 10.91 -2.35 -26.06
C ILE A 495 10.64 -1.02 -26.77
N ILE A 496 10.35 0.05 -26.03
CA ILE A 496 10.06 1.37 -26.62
C ILE A 496 11.26 1.90 -27.40
N ILE A 497 12.48 1.78 -26.86
CA ILE A 497 13.73 2.14 -27.55
C ILE A 497 13.88 1.33 -28.85
N SER A 498 13.62 0.02 -28.81
CA SER A 498 13.70 -0.85 -29.98
C SER A 498 12.68 -0.46 -31.07
N VAL A 499 11.47 -0.09 -30.67
CA VAL A 499 10.42 0.39 -31.59
C VAL A 499 10.81 1.73 -32.20
N LEU A 500 11.36 2.67 -31.42
CA LEU A 500 11.88 3.95 -31.95
C LEU A 500 13.00 3.73 -32.98
N MET A 501 13.93 2.82 -32.71
CA MET A 501 14.99 2.48 -33.64
C MET A 501 14.46 1.89 -34.95
N LYS A 502 13.58 0.89 -34.85
CA LYS A 502 13.12 0.13 -36.01
C LYS A 502 12.05 0.85 -36.81
N GLN A 503 11.05 1.40 -36.11
CA GLN A 503 9.83 1.95 -36.73
C GLN A 503 9.95 3.44 -36.98
N ALA A 504 10.48 4.23 -36.03
CA ALA A 504 10.70 5.67 -36.24
C ALA A 504 12.00 5.96 -37.02
N GLY A 505 12.95 5.01 -37.04
CA GLY A 505 14.20 5.12 -37.79
C GLY A 505 15.29 5.91 -37.07
N LEU A 506 15.19 6.07 -35.75
CA LEU A 506 16.17 6.80 -34.94
C LEU A 506 17.43 5.96 -34.73
N LYS A 507 18.61 6.56 -34.91
CA LYS A 507 19.91 5.88 -34.77
C LYS A 507 20.38 5.88 -33.30
N LEU A 508 19.63 5.21 -32.43
CA LEU A 508 19.92 5.14 -30.99
C LEU A 508 20.95 4.06 -30.60
N GLN A 509 21.47 3.27 -31.56
CA GLN A 509 22.38 2.13 -31.29
C GLN A 509 23.63 2.52 -30.49
N ASP A 510 24.20 3.68 -30.78
CA ASP A 510 25.42 4.18 -30.14
C ASP A 510 25.13 5.13 -28.98
N ASN A 511 23.88 5.22 -28.53
CA ASN A 511 23.46 6.13 -27.47
C ASN A 511 23.11 5.37 -26.19
N ALA A 512 23.64 5.83 -25.07
CA ALA A 512 23.13 5.46 -23.75
C ALA A 512 21.89 6.30 -23.45
N VAL A 513 20.75 5.64 -23.20
CA VAL A 513 19.48 6.30 -22.88
C VAL A 513 19.21 6.19 -21.39
N PHE A 514 19.27 7.31 -20.68
CA PHE A 514 18.86 7.42 -19.29
C PHE A 514 17.41 7.87 -19.23
N LEU A 515 16.59 7.23 -18.41
CA LEU A 515 15.18 7.55 -18.20
C LEU A 515 14.91 7.74 -16.71
N ASN A 516 14.15 8.78 -16.39
CA ASN A 516 13.74 9.07 -15.03
C ASN A 516 12.28 9.53 -15.02
N VAL A 517 11.49 8.95 -14.12
CA VAL A 517 10.15 9.46 -13.79
C VAL A 517 10.29 10.35 -12.57
N VAL A 518 9.84 11.59 -12.71
CA VAL A 518 9.95 12.60 -11.66
C VAL A 518 9.20 12.15 -10.39
N SER A 519 9.70 12.57 -9.24
CA SER A 519 9.07 12.34 -7.93
C SER A 519 8.87 10.87 -7.57
N GLY A 520 9.75 9.99 -8.03
CA GLY A 520 9.81 8.58 -7.62
C GLY A 520 8.60 7.74 -8.02
N PHE A 521 7.71 8.26 -8.87
CA PHE A 521 6.52 7.52 -9.27
C PHE A 521 6.88 6.33 -10.17
N MET A 522 6.24 5.19 -9.93
CA MET A 522 6.39 4.00 -10.76
C MET A 522 5.34 3.96 -11.86
N LEU A 523 5.77 4.23 -13.09
CA LEU A 523 4.93 4.21 -14.28
C LEU A 523 4.69 2.74 -14.71
N THR A 524 3.62 2.15 -14.15
CA THR A 524 3.25 0.76 -14.38
C THR A 524 2.23 0.57 -15.53
N GLU A 525 1.53 1.63 -15.92
CA GLU A 525 0.51 1.60 -16.98
C GLU A 525 1.10 1.86 -18.39
N THR A 526 0.52 1.30 -19.45
CA THR A 526 0.94 1.53 -20.85
C THR A 526 0.55 2.90 -21.41
N ALA A 527 -0.33 3.65 -20.73
CA ALA A 527 -0.76 4.99 -21.15
C ALA A 527 0.40 6.01 -21.24
N GLY A 528 1.48 5.79 -20.50
CA GLY A 528 2.67 6.64 -20.52
C GLY A 528 3.71 6.26 -21.57
N ASP A 529 3.52 5.17 -22.33
CA ASP A 529 4.51 4.71 -23.32
C ASP A 529 4.80 5.79 -24.37
N LEU A 530 3.76 6.50 -24.81
CA LEU A 530 3.90 7.61 -25.75
C LEU A 530 4.73 8.77 -25.17
N ALA A 531 4.58 9.08 -23.88
CA ALA A 531 5.37 10.11 -23.21
C ALA A 531 6.85 9.71 -23.11
N ILE A 532 7.13 8.45 -22.78
CA ILE A 532 8.49 7.88 -22.78
C ILE A 532 9.11 7.96 -24.17
N ALA A 533 8.34 7.60 -25.21
CA ALA A 533 8.82 7.71 -26.58
C ALA A 533 9.11 9.17 -26.97
N ALA A 534 8.24 10.10 -26.58
CA ALA A 534 8.37 11.52 -26.87
C ALA A 534 9.57 12.16 -26.15
N SER A 535 9.82 11.83 -24.88
CA SER A 535 10.99 12.33 -24.14
C SER A 535 12.29 11.85 -24.76
N ILE A 536 12.39 10.57 -25.15
CA ILE A 536 13.56 10.04 -25.86
C ILE A 536 13.76 10.76 -27.19
N CYS A 537 12.70 10.96 -27.97
CA CYS A 537 12.78 11.72 -29.23
C CYS A 537 13.29 13.14 -28.99
N SER A 538 12.74 13.83 -27.99
CA SER A 538 13.12 15.20 -27.65
C SER A 538 14.60 15.31 -27.27
N SER A 539 15.09 14.38 -26.44
CA SER A 539 16.49 14.35 -26.02
C SER A 539 17.42 14.03 -27.18
N PHE A 540 17.11 13.01 -27.99
CA PHE A 540 17.94 12.60 -29.13
C PHE A 540 17.98 13.64 -30.26
N LEU A 541 16.88 14.35 -30.49
CA LEU A 541 16.80 15.40 -31.51
C LEU A 541 17.29 16.76 -31.00
N GLU A 542 17.65 16.86 -29.71
CA GLU A 542 17.97 18.12 -29.03
C GLU A 542 16.91 19.21 -29.26
N TYR A 543 15.63 18.80 -29.32
CA TYR A 543 14.52 19.69 -29.59
C TYR A 543 13.50 19.63 -28.44
N PRO A 544 13.23 20.73 -27.76
CA PRO A 544 12.29 20.76 -26.63
C PRO A 544 10.86 20.47 -27.07
N ILE A 545 10.12 19.75 -26.23
CA ILE A 545 8.67 19.67 -26.39
C ILE A 545 8.09 20.99 -25.87
N PRO A 546 7.21 21.69 -26.64
CA PRO A 546 6.55 22.88 -26.15
C PRO A 546 5.85 22.62 -24.80
N ASN A 547 5.95 23.58 -23.89
CA ASN A 547 5.20 23.56 -22.64
C ASN A 547 3.69 23.43 -22.95
N ASP A 548 2.95 22.80 -22.04
CA ASP A 548 1.50 22.56 -22.15
C ASP A 548 1.08 21.48 -23.18
N ILE A 549 1.98 20.56 -23.54
CA ILE A 549 1.66 19.35 -24.32
C ILE A 549 1.74 18.10 -23.44
N ALA A 550 0.63 17.36 -23.36
CA ALA A 550 0.57 16.06 -22.67
C ALA A 550 0.45 14.89 -23.66
N PHE A 551 0.94 13.72 -23.27
CA PHE A 551 0.95 12.51 -24.10
C PHE A 551 0.19 11.38 -23.43
N ILE A 552 -0.70 10.74 -24.21
CA ILE A 552 -1.49 9.61 -23.76
C ILE A 552 -1.51 8.57 -24.86
N GLY A 553 -1.08 7.35 -24.57
CA GLY A 553 -1.21 6.24 -25.50
C GLY A 553 -0.19 5.14 -25.27
N GLU A 554 -0.60 3.94 -25.66
CA GLU A 554 0.26 2.76 -25.70
C GLU A 554 0.98 2.70 -27.04
N VAL A 555 2.24 2.28 -27.02
CA VAL A 555 3.08 2.11 -28.21
C VAL A 555 3.15 0.63 -28.57
N GLY A 556 2.59 0.27 -29.73
CA GLY A 556 2.68 -1.07 -30.27
C GLY A 556 4.06 -1.38 -30.87
N LEU A 557 4.39 -2.67 -31.01
CA LEU A 557 5.67 -3.11 -31.59
C LEU A 557 5.82 -2.72 -33.08
N GLY A 558 4.71 -2.49 -33.78
CA GLY A 558 4.69 -1.97 -35.14
C GLY A 558 4.87 -0.45 -35.22
N GLY A 559 4.98 0.24 -34.07
CA GLY A 559 5.07 1.70 -33.98
C GLY A 559 3.72 2.40 -34.10
N GLU A 560 2.62 1.65 -34.13
CA GLU A 560 1.26 2.18 -34.06
C GLU A 560 0.91 2.65 -32.65
N LEU A 561 0.05 3.67 -32.56
CA LEU A 561 -0.49 4.13 -31.28
C LEU A 561 -1.81 3.44 -30.97
N ARG A 562 -1.95 2.96 -29.73
CA ARG A 562 -3.11 2.21 -29.28
C ARG A 562 -3.85 2.97 -28.18
N THR A 563 -5.18 2.94 -28.25
CA THR A 563 -6.06 3.55 -27.25
C THR A 563 -5.94 2.84 -25.91
N VAL A 564 -5.92 3.63 -24.83
CA VAL A 564 -5.91 3.14 -23.45
C VAL A 564 -7.26 3.36 -22.76
N PRO A 565 -7.56 2.66 -21.67
CA PRO A 565 -8.83 2.84 -20.95
C PRO A 565 -9.02 4.25 -20.39
N ARG A 566 -10.30 4.66 -20.29
CA ARG A 566 -10.75 5.91 -19.65
C ARG A 566 -10.08 7.18 -20.23
N MET A 567 -9.94 7.24 -21.57
CA MET A 567 -9.35 8.40 -22.29
C MET A 567 -10.04 9.72 -21.95
N ASP A 568 -11.36 9.71 -21.85
CA ASP A 568 -12.20 10.84 -21.47
C ASP A 568 -11.76 11.46 -20.15
N LYS A 569 -11.59 10.63 -19.10
CA LYS A 569 -11.14 11.10 -17.79
C LYS A 569 -9.76 11.73 -17.83
N ARG A 570 -8.83 11.14 -18.59
CA ARG A 570 -7.45 11.63 -18.70
C ARG A 570 -7.38 12.99 -19.38
N VAL A 571 -8.06 13.12 -20.52
CA VAL A 571 -8.06 14.36 -21.30
C VAL A 571 -8.80 15.46 -20.54
N LEU A 572 -9.92 15.15 -19.86
CA LEU A 572 -10.62 16.10 -19.00
C LEU A 572 -9.75 16.60 -17.83
N ALA A 573 -8.97 15.72 -17.20
CA ALA A 573 -8.10 16.10 -16.11
C ALA A 573 -7.02 17.08 -16.56
N ILE A 574 -6.36 16.79 -17.69
CA ILE A 574 -5.32 17.65 -18.26
C ILE A 574 -5.86 18.98 -18.78
N ALA A 575 -7.05 18.98 -19.37
CA ALA A 575 -7.72 20.22 -19.75
C ALA A 575 -8.01 21.12 -18.53
N LYS A 576 -8.40 20.52 -17.39
CA LYS A 576 -8.61 21.27 -16.13
C LYS A 576 -7.31 21.81 -15.54
N LEU A 577 -6.17 21.19 -15.83
CA LEU A 577 -4.84 21.71 -15.45
C LEU A 577 -4.35 22.84 -16.36
N GLY A 578 -5.11 23.20 -17.42
CA GLY A 578 -4.74 24.30 -18.31
C GLY A 578 -3.75 23.93 -19.42
N TYR A 579 -3.51 22.64 -19.66
CA TYR A 579 -2.74 22.20 -20.81
C TYR A 579 -3.47 22.56 -22.11
N LYS A 580 -2.71 23.02 -23.10
CA LYS A 580 -3.26 23.51 -24.37
C LYS A 580 -3.41 22.42 -25.40
N LYS A 581 -2.53 21.40 -25.38
CA LYS A 581 -2.55 20.31 -26.37
C LYS A 581 -2.39 18.95 -25.73
N CYS A 582 -3.01 17.93 -26.33
CA CYS A 582 -2.81 16.55 -25.95
C CYS A 582 -2.64 15.65 -27.17
N VAL A 583 -1.53 14.92 -27.23
CA VAL A 583 -1.29 13.90 -28.25
C VAL A 583 -1.95 12.59 -27.81
N VAL A 584 -2.83 12.08 -28.67
CA VAL A 584 -3.62 10.86 -28.39
C VAL A 584 -3.61 9.92 -29.60
N PRO A 585 -3.96 8.63 -29.42
CA PRO A 585 -4.11 7.71 -30.53
C PRO A 585 -5.29 8.13 -31.41
N LYS A 586 -5.12 8.06 -32.73
CA LYS A 586 -6.13 8.49 -33.72
C LYS A 586 -7.47 7.78 -33.56
N THR A 587 -7.46 6.54 -33.08
CA THR A 587 -8.67 5.77 -32.75
C THR A 587 -9.51 6.39 -31.64
N SER A 588 -8.89 7.15 -30.72
CA SER A 588 -9.56 7.82 -29.61
C SER A 588 -10.28 9.10 -30.01
N GLU A 589 -10.00 9.65 -31.19
CA GLU A 589 -10.53 10.95 -31.64
C GLU A 589 -12.07 10.99 -31.62
N LYS A 590 -12.72 9.93 -32.11
CA LYS A 590 -14.20 9.84 -32.15
C LYS A 590 -14.83 9.89 -30.76
N LEU A 591 -14.15 9.33 -29.75
CA LEU A 591 -14.62 9.32 -28.36
C LEU A 591 -14.48 10.70 -27.71
N LEU A 592 -13.49 11.50 -28.13
CA LEU A 592 -13.13 12.75 -27.46
C LEU A 592 -13.76 14.00 -28.11
N ARG A 593 -14.11 13.95 -29.40
CA ARG A 593 -14.79 15.06 -30.12
C ARG A 593 -16.02 15.65 -29.39
N PRO A 594 -16.87 14.88 -28.70
CA PRO A 594 -18.04 15.44 -28.01
C PRO A 594 -17.73 16.29 -26.77
N LEU A 595 -16.48 16.30 -26.28
CA LEU A 595 -16.17 16.82 -24.94
C LEU A 595 -16.04 18.35 -24.84
N ASN A 596 -16.21 19.13 -25.91
CA ASN A 596 -16.15 20.62 -25.93
C ASN A 596 -15.05 21.19 -25.02
N LEU A 597 -13.81 20.76 -25.24
CA LEU A 597 -12.68 21.08 -24.37
C LEU A 597 -11.95 22.34 -24.86
N GLU A 598 -11.43 23.13 -23.91
CA GLU A 598 -10.44 24.20 -24.18
C GLU A 598 -9.02 23.63 -24.40
N LEU A 599 -8.93 22.45 -25.02
CA LEU A 599 -7.70 21.70 -25.25
C LEU A 599 -7.68 21.16 -26.69
N GLU A 600 -6.59 21.43 -27.42
CA GLU A 600 -6.37 20.95 -28.78
C GLU A 600 -5.97 19.46 -28.76
N ILE A 601 -6.80 18.60 -29.34
CA ILE A 601 -6.50 17.17 -29.46
C ILE A 601 -5.69 16.93 -30.74
N LEU A 602 -4.52 16.31 -30.60
CA LEU A 602 -3.61 15.95 -31.69
C LEU A 602 -3.65 14.44 -31.94
N PRO A 603 -4.55 13.94 -32.81
CA PRO A 603 -4.69 12.51 -33.08
C PRO A 603 -3.56 11.98 -33.97
N CYS A 604 -2.76 11.04 -33.48
CA CYS A 604 -1.68 10.40 -34.22
C CYS A 604 -1.91 8.88 -34.36
N SER A 605 -1.57 8.32 -35.52
CA SER A 605 -1.72 6.88 -35.80
C SER A 605 -0.46 6.07 -35.48
N ASN A 606 0.71 6.69 -35.58
CA ASN A 606 2.01 6.04 -35.37
C ASN A 606 3.07 7.04 -34.87
N LEU A 607 4.21 6.53 -34.40
CA LEU A 607 5.30 7.34 -33.85
C LEU A 607 5.88 8.36 -34.85
N LYS A 608 5.91 8.07 -36.16
CA LYS A 608 6.41 9.05 -37.15
C LYS A 608 5.48 10.25 -37.26
N GLU A 609 4.17 10.02 -37.19
CA GLU A 609 3.17 11.10 -37.17
C GLU A 609 3.32 11.95 -35.90
N VAL A 610 3.58 11.32 -34.74
CA VAL A 610 3.89 12.04 -33.49
C VAL A 610 5.10 12.93 -33.67
N ILE A 611 6.21 12.39 -34.17
CA ILE A 611 7.45 13.16 -34.35
C ILE A 611 7.21 14.35 -35.27
N ASN A 612 6.52 14.13 -36.39
CA ASN A 612 6.18 15.21 -37.34
C ASN A 612 5.20 16.24 -36.77
N THR A 613 4.34 15.86 -35.82
CA THR A 613 3.35 16.78 -35.25
C THR A 613 3.97 17.63 -34.13
N VAL A 614 4.87 17.04 -33.33
CA VAL A 614 5.44 17.66 -32.13
C VAL A 614 6.72 18.45 -32.43
N PHE A 615 7.62 17.91 -33.26
CA PHE A 615 8.97 18.47 -33.47
C PHE A 615 9.12 19.21 -34.81
N ARG A 616 8.01 19.65 -35.43
CA ARG A 616 8.09 20.43 -36.67
C ARG A 616 8.61 21.83 -36.37
N PRO A 617 9.66 22.31 -37.06
CA PRO A 617 10.06 23.70 -36.97
C PRO A 617 8.89 24.56 -37.48
N GLN A 618 8.41 25.47 -36.63
CA GLN A 618 7.62 26.59 -37.13
C GLN A 618 8.58 27.43 -37.97
N GLY A 619 8.42 27.33 -39.29
CA GLY A 619 9.29 27.96 -40.28
C GLY A 619 9.19 29.47 -40.31
#